data_AF-A0A2V6PE45-F1
#
_entry.id   AF-A0A2V6PE45-F1
#
_cell.length_a   1.000
_cell.length_b   1.000
_cell.length_c   1.000
_cell.angle_alpha   90.00
_cell.angle_beta   90.00
_cell.angle_gamma   90.00
#
_symmetry.space_group_name_H-M   'P 1'
#
loop_
_entity.id
_entity.type
_entity.pdbx_description
1 polymer ?
#
loop_
_entity_poly.entity_id
_entity_poly.type
_entity_poly.pdbx_seq_one_letter_code
_entity_poly.pdbx_strand_id
1 'polypeptide(L)'
;MSARGFLGPVRIPHAEFLALDLEVHALLHDVPLRDVSAIDLPDGGDGRTIGDVRRLMNAGALESTRSVRALVGLRHVLGRIFHWDREQPEPGYAHRLSDDQRRRSLSPSGTMSGPLRLIYEFPCEMVGEARNATVHAFSCIALRRRADGYRLYWAIYVENVSAFTPVYMAAIEPFRRFVIYPSVLKSIRARWTSRPATGREGS
;
A
#
# COMPACT_ATOMS: atom_id res chain seq x y z
N MET A 1 -33.86 1.76 -6.61
CA MET A 1 -32.90 0.93 -5.85
C MET A 1 -32.06 0.15 -6.83
N SER A 2 -30.80 0.55 -7.05
CA SER A 2 -29.90 -0.17 -7.94
C SER A 2 -28.84 -0.85 -7.09
N ALA A 3 -28.91 -2.18 -7.00
CA ALA A 3 -27.81 -2.99 -6.49
C ALA A 3 -26.62 -2.79 -7.44
N ARG A 4 -25.69 -1.89 -7.08
CA ARG A 4 -24.43 -1.76 -7.81
C ARG A 4 -23.61 -3.01 -7.50
N GLY A 5 -23.46 -3.81 -8.55
CA GLY A 5 -22.77 -5.09 -8.52
C GLY A 5 -21.39 -4.98 -7.88
N PHE A 6 -21.06 -6.02 -7.14
CA PHE A 6 -19.76 -6.29 -6.56
C PHE A 6 -18.66 -6.19 -7.62
N LEU A 7 -17.95 -5.06 -7.64
CA LEU A 7 -16.65 -4.99 -8.28
C LEU A 7 -15.62 -5.33 -7.19
N GLY A 8 -15.02 -6.52 -7.31
CA GLY A 8 -13.82 -6.87 -6.54
C GLY A 8 -12.72 -5.82 -6.73
N PRO A 9 -11.56 -5.92 -6.06
CA PRO A 9 -10.48 -4.95 -6.23
C PRO A 9 -10.17 -4.73 -7.73
N VAL A 10 -10.49 -3.52 -8.22
CA VAL A 10 -10.37 -3.17 -9.63
C VAL A 10 -9.07 -2.42 -9.78
N ARG A 11 -8.19 -2.93 -10.64
CA ARG A 11 -7.09 -2.13 -11.16
C ARG A 11 -7.70 -0.94 -11.87
N ILE A 12 -7.34 0.27 -11.47
CA ILE A 12 -7.86 1.49 -12.06
C ILE A 12 -6.82 2.18 -12.94
N PRO A 13 -7.24 3.08 -13.85
CA PRO A 13 -6.32 3.91 -14.60
C PRO A 13 -5.44 4.73 -13.67
N HIS A 14 -4.15 4.87 -14.01
CA HIS A 14 -3.21 5.69 -13.24
C HIS A 14 -3.68 7.14 -13.11
N ALA A 15 -4.30 7.69 -14.16
CA ALA A 15 -4.83 9.04 -14.18
C ALA A 15 -5.87 9.31 -13.08
N GLU A 16 -6.69 8.32 -12.70
CA GLU A 16 -7.67 8.49 -11.62
C GLU A 16 -6.99 8.70 -10.26
N PHE A 17 -5.88 7.99 -10.03
CA PHE A 17 -5.12 8.13 -8.80
C PHE A 17 -4.24 9.39 -8.80
N LEU A 18 -3.62 9.73 -9.93
CA LEU A 18 -2.81 10.94 -10.09
C LEU A 18 -3.64 12.24 -10.04
N ALA A 19 -4.95 12.16 -10.25
CA ALA A 19 -5.86 13.29 -10.08
C ALA A 19 -6.22 13.57 -8.62
N LEU A 20 -5.81 12.71 -7.68
CA LEU A 20 -6.05 12.94 -6.25
C LEU A 20 -5.04 13.96 -5.71
N ASP A 21 -5.51 14.83 -4.83
CA ASP A 21 -4.65 15.78 -4.13
C ASP A 21 -3.88 15.07 -2.99
N LEU A 22 -2.75 14.47 -3.33
CA LEU A 22 -1.92 13.65 -2.44
C LEU A 22 -0.46 14.15 -2.43
N GLU A 23 0.14 14.19 -1.25
CA GLU A 23 1.53 14.61 -1.04
C GLU A 23 2.53 13.62 -1.67
N VAL A 24 2.11 12.37 -1.86
CA VAL A 24 2.92 11.33 -2.51
C VAL A 24 3.35 11.72 -3.93
N HIS A 25 2.52 12.48 -4.65
CA HIS A 25 2.78 12.84 -6.04
C HIS A 25 3.99 13.77 -6.14
N ALA A 26 4.17 14.68 -5.18
CA ALA A 26 5.36 15.51 -5.09
C ALA A 26 6.56 14.71 -4.58
N LEU A 27 6.36 13.85 -3.58
CA LEU A 27 7.43 13.04 -2.97
C LEU A 27 8.09 12.08 -3.97
N LEU A 28 7.29 11.42 -4.80
CA LEU A 28 7.68 10.36 -5.74
C LEU A 28 7.54 10.78 -7.21
N HIS A 29 7.65 12.08 -7.50
CA HIS A 29 7.45 12.64 -8.84
C HIS A 29 8.36 12.04 -9.93
N ASP A 30 9.54 11.56 -9.53
CA ASP A 30 10.58 10.94 -10.37
C ASP A 30 10.52 9.41 -10.35
N VAL A 31 9.63 8.80 -9.57
CA VAL A 31 9.51 7.35 -9.46
C VAL A 31 8.36 6.84 -10.33
N PRO A 32 8.60 5.87 -11.23
CA PRO A 32 7.54 5.30 -12.07
C PRO A 32 6.41 4.66 -11.25
N LEU A 33 5.17 5.08 -11.54
CA LEU A 33 3.95 4.45 -11.03
C LEU A 33 3.68 3.15 -11.80
N ARG A 34 3.69 2.02 -11.10
CA ARG A 34 3.57 0.69 -11.74
C ARG A 34 2.15 0.16 -11.73
N ASP A 35 1.48 0.20 -10.59
CA ASP A 35 0.13 -0.35 -10.43
C ASP A 35 -0.70 0.56 -9.52
N VAL A 36 -2.00 0.59 -9.79
CA VAL A 36 -3.00 1.26 -8.97
C VAL A 36 -4.22 0.37 -8.92
N SER A 37 -4.62 0.03 -7.70
CA SER A 37 -5.85 -0.71 -7.43
C SER A 37 -6.73 0.10 -6.51
N ALA A 38 -8.04 -0.02 -6.67
CA ALA A 38 -9.00 0.57 -5.74
C ALA A 38 -10.04 -0.45 -5.31
N ILE A 39 -10.55 -0.26 -4.10
CA ILE A 39 -11.70 -1.00 -3.57
C ILE A 39 -12.59 -0.05 -2.78
N ASP A 40 -13.89 -0.21 -2.96
CA ASP A 40 -14.86 0.51 -2.14
C ASP A 40 -14.95 -0.17 -0.77
N LEU A 41 -15.06 0.65 0.25
CA LEU A 41 -15.20 0.29 1.65
C LEU A 41 -16.55 0.86 2.12
N PRO A 42 -17.66 0.11 1.92
CA PRO A 42 -18.99 0.56 2.32
C PRO A 42 -19.02 0.65 3.84
N ASP A 43 -19.86 1.54 4.37
CA ASP A 43 -20.18 1.60 5.80
C ASP A 43 -18.94 1.61 6.71
N GLY A 44 -18.40 2.80 6.94
CA GLY A 44 -17.20 2.99 7.78
C GLY A 44 -17.47 3.64 9.13
N GLY A 45 -18.62 4.30 9.29
CA GLY A 45 -18.78 5.36 10.28
C GLY A 45 -17.96 6.61 9.93
N ASP A 46 -18.22 7.70 10.65
CA ASP A 46 -17.50 8.95 10.47
C ASP A 46 -16.12 8.92 11.13
N GLY A 47 -15.18 9.69 10.57
CA GLY A 47 -13.85 9.89 11.16
C GLY A 47 -12.86 8.74 10.98
N ARG A 48 -13.10 7.80 10.04
CA ARG A 48 -12.11 6.76 9.72
C ARG A 48 -10.87 7.38 9.08
N THR A 49 -9.71 6.83 9.44
CA THR A 49 -8.41 7.32 8.99
C THR A 49 -7.63 6.23 8.28
N ILE A 50 -6.54 6.62 7.62
CA ILE A 50 -5.61 5.66 7.03
C ILE A 50 -5.01 4.71 8.08
N GLY A 51 -4.88 5.18 9.34
CA GLY A 51 -4.40 4.36 10.45
C GLY A 51 -5.32 3.18 10.76
N ASP A 52 -6.64 3.32 10.54
CA ASP A 52 -7.57 2.18 10.62
C ASP A 52 -7.24 1.14 9.55
N VAL A 53 -7.05 1.59 8.31
CA VAL A 53 -6.71 0.70 7.19
C VAL A 53 -5.36 0.02 7.42
N ARG A 54 -4.36 0.76 7.91
CA ARG A 54 -3.03 0.23 8.23
C ARG A 54 -3.12 -0.90 9.25
N ARG A 55 -3.93 -0.76 10.31
CA ARG A 55 -4.19 -1.83 11.28
C ARG A 55 -4.83 -3.06 10.62
N LEU A 56 -5.81 -2.86 9.74
CA LEU A 56 -6.45 -3.96 9.01
C LEU A 56 -5.47 -4.70 8.09
N MET A 57 -4.58 -3.98 7.43
CA MET A 57 -3.53 -4.57 6.59
C MET A 57 -2.53 -5.38 7.39
N ASN A 58 -2.06 -4.85 8.52
CA ASN A 58 -1.12 -5.55 9.38
C ASN A 58 -1.74 -6.81 9.98
N ALA A 59 -3.03 -6.77 10.35
CA ALA A 59 -3.77 -7.95 10.78
C ALA A 59 -3.92 -9.00 9.65
N GLY A 60 -4.21 -8.58 8.42
CA GLY A 60 -4.36 -9.47 7.27
C GLY A 60 -3.05 -10.07 6.73
N ALA A 61 -1.94 -9.37 6.89
CA ALA A 61 -0.61 -9.87 6.54
C ALA A 61 -0.22 -11.10 7.38
N LEU A 62 -0.66 -11.17 8.64
CA LEU A 62 -0.41 -12.31 9.53
C LEU A 62 -1.17 -13.57 9.10
N GLU A 63 -2.39 -13.43 8.57
CA GLU A 63 -3.26 -14.54 8.16
C GLU A 63 -2.96 -15.10 6.76
N SER A 64 -2.30 -14.34 5.90
CA SER A 64 -1.99 -14.73 4.51
C SER A 64 -0.76 -15.64 4.40
N THR A 65 -0.55 -16.50 5.39
CA THR A 65 0.72 -17.16 5.66
C THR A 65 1.17 -18.13 4.55
N ARG A 66 0.28 -18.77 3.79
CA ARG A 66 0.70 -19.72 2.73
C ARG A 66 1.18 -19.02 1.46
N SER A 67 0.40 -18.07 0.94
CA SER A 67 0.73 -17.35 -0.28
C SER A 67 1.89 -16.38 -0.05
N VAL A 68 1.94 -15.74 1.12
CA VAL A 68 3.08 -14.93 1.53
C VAL A 68 4.33 -15.80 1.68
N ARG A 69 4.25 -17.00 2.28
CA ARG A 69 5.40 -17.93 2.33
C ARG A 69 5.85 -18.41 0.95
N ALA A 70 4.92 -18.67 0.02
CA ALA A 70 5.28 -19.04 -1.35
C ALA A 70 6.00 -17.89 -2.08
N LEU A 71 5.57 -16.65 -1.89
CA LEU A 71 6.24 -15.48 -2.45
C LEU A 71 7.58 -15.19 -1.78
N VAL A 72 7.65 -15.33 -0.45
CA VAL A 72 8.90 -15.21 0.31
C VAL A 72 9.87 -16.29 -0.15
N GLY A 73 9.40 -17.53 -0.36
CA GLY A 73 10.18 -18.64 -0.90
C GLY A 73 10.67 -18.37 -2.32
N LEU A 74 9.78 -17.94 -3.22
CA LEU A 74 10.14 -17.52 -4.59
C LEU A 74 11.16 -16.38 -4.56
N ARG A 75 10.95 -15.38 -3.70
CA ARG A 75 11.88 -14.27 -3.47
C ARG A 75 13.22 -14.76 -2.92
N HIS A 76 13.23 -15.76 -2.05
CA HIS A 76 14.46 -16.34 -1.50
C HIS A 76 15.22 -17.15 -2.55
N VAL A 77 14.52 -17.91 -3.40
CA VAL A 77 15.12 -18.64 -4.53
C VAL A 77 15.74 -17.65 -5.51
N LEU A 78 14.99 -16.61 -5.88
CA LEU A 78 15.48 -15.52 -6.71
C LEU A 78 16.64 -14.76 -6.03
N GLY A 79 16.53 -14.46 -4.74
CA GLY A 79 17.58 -13.79 -3.97
C GLY A 79 18.89 -14.59 -3.90
N ARG A 80 18.79 -15.91 -3.77
CA ARG A 80 19.91 -16.84 -3.67
C ARG A 80 20.60 -17.09 -5.01
N ILE A 81 19.83 -17.25 -6.10
CA ILE A 81 20.38 -17.49 -7.45
C ILE A 81 21.19 -16.28 -7.93
N PHE A 82 20.78 -15.07 -7.56
CA PHE A 82 21.34 -13.84 -8.09
C PHE A 82 22.12 -12.99 -7.06
N HIS A 83 22.37 -13.49 -5.85
CA HIS A 83 23.07 -12.77 -4.76
C HIS A 83 22.41 -11.42 -4.35
N TRP A 84 21.07 -11.34 -4.38
CA TRP A 84 20.29 -10.13 -4.09
C TRP A 84 19.97 -9.90 -2.60
N ASP A 85 20.58 -10.64 -1.68
CA ASP A 85 20.36 -10.54 -0.22
C ASP A 85 21.26 -9.49 0.48
N ARG A 86 21.97 -8.63 -0.27
CA ARG A 86 22.77 -7.54 0.34
C ARG A 86 21.92 -6.30 0.56
N GLU A 87 21.84 -5.89 1.82
CA GLU A 87 21.26 -4.62 2.25
C GLU A 87 22.15 -3.47 1.74
N GLN A 88 21.58 -2.56 0.94
CA GLN A 88 22.29 -1.35 0.53
C GLN A 88 22.00 -0.22 1.52
N PRO A 89 23.02 0.42 2.12
CA PRO A 89 22.88 1.44 3.15
C PRO A 89 22.58 2.85 2.60
N GLU A 90 21.95 2.95 1.43
CA GLU A 90 21.56 4.26 0.86
C GLU A 90 20.38 4.86 1.64
N PRO A 91 20.36 6.19 1.88
CA PRO A 91 19.30 6.83 2.63
C PRO A 91 17.95 6.68 1.93
N GLY A 92 16.96 6.12 2.63
CA GLY A 92 15.59 6.01 2.16
C GLY A 92 14.93 7.36 1.90
N TYR A 93 13.76 7.40 1.26
CA TYR A 93 13.14 8.64 0.77
C TYR A 93 12.58 9.54 1.89
N ALA A 94 12.69 9.11 3.15
CA ALA A 94 12.40 9.96 4.30
C ALA A 94 13.18 11.29 4.26
N HIS A 95 14.37 11.36 3.66
CA HIS A 95 15.12 12.61 3.53
C HIS A 95 14.40 13.67 2.67
N ARG A 96 13.51 13.29 1.77
CA ARG A 96 12.77 14.21 0.89
C ARG A 96 11.60 14.93 1.55
N LEU A 97 11.21 14.52 2.76
CA LEU A 97 10.13 15.19 3.47
C LEU A 97 10.54 16.60 3.91
N SER A 98 9.65 17.56 3.69
CA SER A 98 9.78 18.88 4.32
C SER A 98 9.60 18.77 5.84
N ASP A 99 10.12 19.73 6.59
CA ASP A 99 9.97 19.74 8.05
C ASP A 99 8.49 19.82 8.47
N ASP A 100 7.66 20.49 7.66
CA ASP A 100 6.21 20.52 7.86
C ASP A 100 5.58 19.13 7.71
N GLN A 101 5.91 18.41 6.64
CA GLN A 101 5.44 17.04 6.43
C GLN A 101 5.90 16.10 7.55
N ARG A 102 7.15 16.24 8.02
CA ARG A 102 7.66 15.47 9.17
C ARG A 102 6.84 15.72 10.43
N ARG A 103 6.51 16.99 10.73
CA ARG A 103 5.72 17.38 11.90
C ARG A 103 4.27 16.92 11.82
N ARG A 104 3.66 16.97 10.63
CA ARG A 104 2.26 16.54 10.40
C ARG A 104 2.08 15.03 10.37
N SER A 105 3.16 14.27 10.18
CA SER A 105 3.10 12.81 10.15
C SER A 105 2.66 12.25 11.51
N LEU A 106 1.61 11.44 11.49
CA LEU A 106 1.02 10.78 12.67
C LEU A 106 1.91 9.66 13.21
N SER A 107 2.82 9.15 12.39
CA SER A 107 3.82 8.16 12.78
C SER A 107 5.23 8.68 12.46
N PRO A 108 6.24 8.38 13.30
CA PRO A 108 7.63 8.69 12.98
C PRO A 108 8.07 8.04 11.67
N SER A 109 8.80 8.77 10.82
CA SER A 109 9.47 8.20 9.67
C SER A 109 10.41 7.07 10.13
N GLY A 110 10.42 5.95 9.40
CA GLY A 110 11.14 4.75 9.80
C GLY A 110 10.29 3.71 10.55
N THR A 111 9.07 4.05 10.98
CA THR A 111 8.16 3.09 11.65
C THR A 111 7.89 1.87 10.75
N MET A 112 7.99 0.66 11.30
CA MET A 112 7.69 -0.57 10.55
C MET A 112 6.18 -0.78 10.43
N SER A 113 5.70 -1.06 9.20
CA SER A 113 4.35 -1.52 8.93
C SER A 113 4.40 -2.74 8.01
N GLY A 114 4.48 -3.93 8.61
CA GLY A 114 4.75 -5.16 7.88
C GLY A 114 6.15 -5.10 7.22
N PRO A 115 6.28 -5.40 5.91
CA PRO A 115 7.57 -5.34 5.21
C PRO A 115 7.97 -3.92 4.79
N LEU A 116 7.15 -2.90 5.07
CA LEU A 116 7.37 -1.52 4.65
C LEU A 116 7.91 -0.68 5.80
N ARG A 117 8.88 0.18 5.50
CA ARG A 117 9.32 1.28 6.34
C ARG A 117 8.51 2.52 5.99
N LEU A 118 7.72 3.03 6.93
CA LEU A 118 6.91 4.23 6.68
C LEU A 118 7.81 5.44 6.41
N ILE A 119 7.50 6.16 5.34
CA ILE A 119 8.06 7.48 5.08
C ILE A 119 7.24 8.51 5.86
N TYR A 120 5.92 8.50 5.67
CA TYR A 120 4.95 9.31 6.43
C TYR A 120 3.61 8.60 6.58
N GLU A 121 2.81 9.06 7.54
CA GLU A 121 1.40 8.69 7.73
C GLU A 121 0.58 9.96 8.01
N PHE A 122 -0.28 10.35 7.08
CA PHE A 122 -1.24 11.46 7.23
C PHE A 122 -2.65 10.93 7.47
N PRO A 123 -3.65 11.77 7.82
CA PRO A 123 -5.00 11.27 8.15
C PRO A 123 -5.65 10.43 7.04
N CYS A 124 -5.42 10.80 5.77
CA CYS A 124 -6.08 10.19 4.61
C CYS A 124 -5.11 9.46 3.67
N GLU A 125 -3.80 9.50 3.90
CA GLU A 125 -2.83 8.80 3.07
C GLU A 125 -1.59 8.40 3.86
N MET A 126 -0.94 7.32 3.45
CA MET A 126 0.34 6.90 4.00
C MET A 126 1.23 6.32 2.90
N VAL A 127 2.53 6.46 3.09
CA VAL A 127 3.52 5.92 2.15
C VAL A 127 4.56 5.15 2.93
N GLY A 128 4.83 3.92 2.50
CA GLY A 128 5.96 3.14 2.98
C GLY A 128 6.85 2.70 1.84
N GLU A 129 8.14 2.57 2.13
CA GLU A 129 9.14 2.04 1.22
C GLU A 129 9.61 0.65 1.64
N ALA A 130 9.95 -0.17 0.66
CA ALA A 130 10.70 -1.41 0.85
C ALA A 130 11.82 -1.45 -0.18
N ARG A 131 13.04 -1.68 0.30
CA ARG A 131 14.22 -1.82 -0.53
C ARG A 131 14.78 -3.23 -0.42
N ASN A 132 15.26 -3.75 -1.53
CA ASN A 132 16.11 -4.94 -1.58
C ASN A 132 17.23 -4.69 -2.62
N ALA A 133 18.10 -5.67 -2.87
CA ALA A 133 19.21 -5.44 -3.81
C ALA A 133 18.77 -5.28 -5.28
N THR A 134 17.50 -5.54 -5.61
CA THR A 134 17.00 -5.53 -6.99
C THR A 134 16.03 -4.38 -7.27
N VAL A 135 15.27 -3.93 -6.25
CA VAL A 135 14.21 -2.91 -6.37
C VAL A 135 14.15 -2.01 -5.14
N HIS A 136 13.83 -0.74 -5.37
CA HIS A 136 13.34 0.17 -4.33
C HIS A 136 11.87 0.46 -4.67
N ALA A 137 10.97 -0.13 -3.88
CA ALA A 137 9.53 -0.05 -4.11
C ALA A 137 8.86 0.82 -3.05
N PHE A 138 7.82 1.53 -3.45
CA PHE A 138 7.00 2.34 -2.56
C PHE A 138 5.55 1.90 -2.69
N SER A 139 4.87 1.87 -1.55
CA SER A 139 3.46 1.54 -1.44
C SER A 139 2.75 2.74 -0.82
N CYS A 140 1.93 3.40 -1.63
CA CYS A 140 1.07 4.47 -1.21
C CYS A 140 -0.36 3.94 -1.04
N ILE A 141 -0.99 4.31 0.07
CA ILE A 141 -2.38 3.98 0.33
C ILE A 141 -3.10 5.27 0.68
N ALA A 142 -4.21 5.52 0.01
CA ALA A 142 -5.03 6.71 0.21
C ALA A 142 -6.49 6.33 0.42
N LEU A 143 -7.13 6.95 1.41
CA LEU A 143 -8.53 6.76 1.76
C LEU A 143 -9.30 8.04 1.43
N ARG A 144 -10.34 7.92 0.62
CA ARG A 144 -11.21 9.05 0.24
C ARG A 144 -12.65 8.79 0.66
N ARG A 145 -13.28 9.76 1.32
CA ARG A 145 -14.70 9.67 1.68
C ARG A 145 -15.55 9.72 0.41
N ARG A 146 -16.61 8.90 0.38
CA ARG A 146 -17.65 8.83 -0.64
C ARG A 146 -19.01 9.01 0.04
N ALA A 147 -20.08 9.15 -0.73
CA ALA A 147 -21.43 9.31 -0.17
C ALA A 147 -21.89 8.07 0.60
N ASP A 148 -21.42 6.89 0.20
CA ASP A 148 -21.79 5.56 0.69
C ASP A 148 -20.69 4.88 1.51
N GLY A 149 -19.69 5.65 1.98
CA GLY A 149 -18.58 5.13 2.78
C GLY A 149 -17.25 5.73 2.34
N TYR A 150 -16.29 4.88 2.02
CA TYR A 150 -14.95 5.29 1.62
C TYR A 150 -14.49 4.51 0.39
N ARG A 151 -13.53 5.08 -0.34
CA ARG A 151 -12.79 4.39 -1.38
C ARG A 151 -11.32 4.35 -1.00
N LEU A 152 -10.78 3.15 -0.98
CA LEU A 152 -9.37 2.90 -0.72
C LEU A 152 -8.63 2.76 -2.04
N TYR A 153 -7.57 3.53 -2.19
CA TYR A 153 -6.62 3.44 -3.29
C TYR A 153 -5.32 2.83 -2.77
N TRP A 154 -4.74 1.93 -3.54
CA TRP A 154 -3.45 1.34 -3.28
C TRP A 154 -2.59 1.45 -4.54
N ALA A 155 -1.56 2.27 -4.46
CA ALA A 155 -0.66 2.57 -5.57
C ALA A 155 0.76 2.09 -5.25
N ILE A 156 1.44 1.60 -6.28
CA ILE A 156 2.77 1.00 -6.15
C ILE A 156 3.71 1.65 -7.13
N TYR A 157 4.75 2.26 -6.59
CA TYR A 157 5.84 2.88 -7.32
C TYR A 157 7.08 1.99 -7.24
N VAL A 158 7.88 1.96 -8.29
CA VAL A 158 9.13 1.18 -8.31
C VAL A 158 10.21 1.98 -9.01
N GLU A 159 11.28 2.25 -8.29
CA GLU A 159 12.51 2.80 -8.83
C GLU A 159 13.36 1.67 -9.44
N ASN A 160 13.92 1.93 -10.61
CA ASN A 160 14.82 1.00 -11.28
C ASN A 160 16.23 1.14 -10.71
N VAL A 161 16.57 0.26 -9.76
CA VAL A 161 17.90 0.23 -9.12
C VAL A 161 18.95 -0.40 -10.06
N SER A 162 18.52 -1.21 -11.04
CA SER A 162 19.41 -1.82 -12.03
C SER A 162 18.69 -2.13 -13.35
N ALA A 163 19.45 -2.46 -14.40
CA ALA A 163 18.91 -2.95 -15.67
C ALA A 163 18.08 -4.24 -15.53
N PHE A 164 18.20 -4.97 -14.41
CA PHE A 164 17.45 -6.19 -14.14
C PHE A 164 16.12 -5.95 -13.40
N THR A 165 15.90 -4.75 -12.87
CA THR A 165 14.66 -4.40 -12.18
C THR A 165 13.42 -4.69 -13.04
N PRO A 166 13.36 -4.35 -14.35
CA PRO A 166 12.22 -4.65 -15.19
C PRO A 166 11.92 -6.15 -15.32
N VAL A 167 12.97 -6.97 -15.45
CA VAL A 167 12.85 -8.44 -15.60
C VAL A 167 12.33 -9.06 -14.30
N TYR A 168 12.90 -8.66 -13.16
CA TYR A 168 12.45 -9.09 -11.85
C TYR A 168 10.98 -8.70 -11.62
N MET A 169 10.61 -7.46 -11.94
CA MET A 169 9.25 -6.96 -11.78
C MET A 169 8.27 -7.72 -12.66
N ALA A 170 8.64 -8.03 -13.91
CA ALA A 170 7.81 -8.83 -14.82
C ALA A 170 7.60 -10.27 -14.31
N ALA A 171 8.62 -10.89 -13.71
CA ALA A 171 8.52 -12.25 -13.18
C ALA A 171 7.56 -12.36 -12.00
N ILE A 172 7.56 -11.37 -11.09
CA ILE A 172 6.69 -11.39 -9.89
C ILE A 172 5.34 -10.70 -10.10
N GLU A 173 5.16 -9.94 -11.19
CA GLU A 173 3.93 -9.20 -11.48
C GLU A 173 2.68 -10.07 -11.50
N PRO A 174 2.64 -11.24 -12.18
CA PRO A 174 1.44 -12.07 -12.19
C PRO A 174 0.99 -12.48 -10.79
N PHE A 175 1.95 -12.85 -9.93
CA PHE A 175 1.64 -13.26 -8.56
C PHE A 175 1.14 -12.08 -7.72
N ARG A 176 1.79 -10.91 -7.82
CA ARG A 176 1.32 -9.68 -7.15
C ARG A 176 -0.10 -9.32 -7.59
N ARG A 177 -0.33 -9.36 -8.89
CA ARG A 177 -1.58 -8.95 -9.54
C ARG A 177 -2.74 -9.88 -9.24
N PHE A 178 -2.54 -11.18 -9.33
CA PHE A 178 -3.65 -12.15 -9.27
C PHE A 178 -3.82 -12.80 -7.90
N VAL A 179 -2.78 -12.81 -7.05
CA VAL A 179 -2.82 -13.50 -5.75
C VAL A 179 -2.75 -12.49 -4.61
N ILE A 180 -1.70 -11.67 -4.56
CA ILE A 180 -1.47 -10.81 -3.39
C ILE A 180 -2.46 -9.67 -3.30
N TYR A 181 -2.56 -8.82 -4.33
CA TYR A 181 -3.41 -7.63 -4.24
C TYR A 181 -4.88 -7.97 -4.02
N PRO A 182 -5.46 -8.92 -4.76
CA PRO A 182 -6.84 -9.28 -4.54
C PRO A 182 -7.07 -9.85 -3.14
N SER A 183 -6.14 -10.66 -2.63
CA SER A 183 -6.25 -11.23 -1.28
C SER A 183 -6.19 -10.15 -0.19
N VAL A 184 -5.20 -9.26 -0.26
CA VAL A 184 -5.03 -8.16 0.70
C VAL A 184 -6.25 -7.24 0.69
N LEU A 185 -6.69 -6.78 -0.49
CA LEU A 185 -7.82 -5.86 -0.61
C LEU A 185 -9.14 -6.52 -0.17
N LYS A 186 -9.37 -7.80 -0.50
CA LYS A 186 -10.53 -8.56 0.01
C LYS A 186 -10.49 -8.68 1.53
N SER A 187 -9.32 -8.94 2.09
CA SER A 187 -9.13 -9.09 3.54
C SER A 187 -9.38 -7.77 4.29
N ILE A 188 -8.91 -6.65 3.74
CA ILE A 188 -9.21 -5.30 4.28
C ILE A 188 -10.71 -5.07 4.25
N ARG A 189 -11.37 -5.27 3.09
CA ARG A 189 -12.81 -5.05 2.95
C ARG A 189 -13.62 -5.92 3.91
N ALA A 190 -13.28 -7.21 4.02
CA ALA A 190 -13.98 -8.11 4.93
C ALA A 190 -13.90 -7.62 6.38
N ARG A 191 -12.70 -7.26 6.86
CA ARG A 191 -12.54 -6.74 8.23
C ARG A 191 -13.14 -5.35 8.42
N TRP A 192 -13.15 -4.53 7.37
CA TRP A 192 -13.81 -3.24 7.39
C TRP A 192 -15.31 -3.39 7.66
N THR A 193 -15.97 -4.29 6.94
CA THR A 193 -17.41 -4.55 7.11
C THR A 193 -17.75 -5.29 8.40
N SER A 194 -16.82 -6.09 8.94
CA SER A 194 -17.05 -6.81 10.20
C SER A 194 -16.91 -5.93 11.44
N ARG A 195 -16.34 -4.73 11.33
CA ARG A 195 -16.13 -3.85 12.47
C ARG A 195 -17.30 -2.84 12.52
N PRO A 196 -18.21 -2.93 13.50
CA PRO A 196 -19.31 -1.97 13.60
C PRO A 196 -18.75 -0.55 13.66
N ALA A 197 -19.45 0.40 13.01
CA ALA A 197 -19.21 1.81 13.24
C ALA A 197 -19.20 2.00 14.76
N THR A 198 -18.10 2.46 15.33
CA THR A 198 -18.08 2.80 16.75
C THR A 198 -19.05 3.95 16.89
N GLY A 199 -20.29 3.65 17.25
CA GLY A 199 -21.25 4.62 17.69
C GLY A 199 -20.59 5.35 18.85
N ARG A 200 -20.32 6.64 18.66
CA ARG A 200 -20.48 7.57 19.78
C ARG A 200 -21.98 7.60 20.07
N GLU A 201 -22.47 6.58 20.75
CA GLU A 201 -23.67 6.74 21.56
C GLU A 201 -23.24 7.60 22.75
N GLY A 202 -23.94 8.73 22.88
CA GLY A 202 -23.70 9.68 23.94
C GLY A 202 -24.01 9.09 25.31
N SER A 203 -23.22 9.51 26.29
CA SER A 203 -23.65 9.91 27.63
C SER A 203 -22.55 10.78 28.21
#